data_AF-A0A1I6DBK7-F1
#
_entry.id   AF-A0A1I6DBK7-F1
#
_cell.length_a   1.000
_cell.length_b   1.000
_cell.length_c   1.000
_cell.angle_alpha   90.00
_cell.angle_beta   90.00
_cell.angle_gamma   90.00
#
_symmetry.space_group_name_H-M   'P 1'
#
loop_
_entity.id
_entity.type
_entity.pdbx_description
1 polymer ?
#
loop_
_entity_poly.entity_id
_entity_poly.type
_entity_poly.pdbx_seq_one_letter_code
_entity_poly.pdbx_strand_id
1 'polypeptide(L)'
;MDPLKALTTATAHAADTPMQIRENDLKQAAQQFEAIFLRNMMKEMRKVNELFDSKDNPLNSDATRLMQGFYDDKLCDQLASHNGIGIAAMIVKQLSPGPGK
;
A
#
# COMPACT_ATOMS: atom_id res chain seq x y z
N MET A 1 -14.72 28.13 -43.47
CA MET A 1 -14.41 27.78 -42.06
C MET A 1 -14.42 26.27 -41.98
N ASP A 2 -13.26 25.62 -42.18
CA ASP A 2 -13.17 24.16 -42.34
C ASP A 2 -13.28 23.42 -41.00
N PRO A 3 -14.30 22.55 -40.81
CA PRO A 3 -14.49 21.78 -39.59
C PRO A 3 -13.39 20.72 -39.36
N LEU A 4 -12.55 20.46 -40.37
CA LEU A 4 -11.44 19.52 -40.29
C LEU A 4 -10.20 20.06 -39.55
N LYS A 5 -10.07 21.38 -39.34
CA LYS A 5 -8.97 21.94 -38.51
C LYS A 5 -9.27 21.90 -37.01
N ALA A 6 -10.55 21.88 -36.63
CA ALA A 6 -10.96 21.85 -35.22
C ALA A 6 -10.68 20.49 -34.55
N LEU A 7 -10.68 19.40 -35.33
CA LEU A 7 -10.42 18.05 -34.81
C LEU A 7 -8.92 17.77 -34.61
N THR A 8 -8.04 18.43 -35.38
CA THR A 8 -6.57 18.30 -35.27
C THR A 8 -6.00 19.07 -34.08
N THR A 9 -6.69 20.09 -33.58
CA THR A 9 -6.23 20.86 -32.39
C THR A 9 -6.65 20.21 -31.07
N ALA A 10 -7.65 19.31 -31.07
CA ALA A 10 -8.16 18.67 -29.85
C ALA A 10 -7.35 17.44 -29.40
N THR A 11 -6.52 16.86 -30.27
CA THR A 11 -5.75 15.63 -29.96
C THR A 11 -4.28 15.90 -29.64
N ALA A 12 -3.80 17.15 -29.75
CA ALA A 12 -2.40 17.52 -29.52
C ALA A 12 -2.07 17.92 -28.07
N HIS A 13 -3.04 17.93 -27.14
CA HIS A 13 -2.81 18.36 -25.74
C HIS A 13 -2.98 17.26 -24.69
N ALA A 14 -3.29 16.03 -25.09
CA ALA A 14 -3.45 14.90 -24.17
C ALA A 14 -2.20 14.01 -24.06
N ALA A 15 -1.18 14.21 -24.91
CA ALA A 15 -0.02 13.32 -25.01
C ALA A 15 1.21 13.75 -24.19
N ASP A 16 1.26 15.00 -23.70
CA ASP A 16 2.47 15.59 -23.09
C ASP A 16 2.27 16.12 -21.65
N THR A 17 1.24 15.66 -20.95
CA THR A 17 1.25 15.82 -19.49
C THR A 17 2.05 14.64 -18.95
N PRO A 18 3.30 14.81 -18.46
CA PRO A 18 3.92 13.76 -17.67
C PRO A 18 2.89 13.38 -16.63
N MET A 19 2.58 12.09 -16.49
CA MET A 19 1.64 11.59 -15.47
C MET A 19 2.17 12.11 -14.14
N GLN A 20 1.68 13.29 -13.73
CA GLN A 20 2.09 13.89 -12.48
C GLN A 20 1.46 12.98 -11.48
N ILE A 21 2.27 12.09 -10.92
CA ILE A 21 1.87 11.29 -9.78
C ILE A 21 1.47 12.32 -8.75
N ARG A 22 0.16 12.48 -8.56
CA ARG A 22 -0.37 13.42 -7.59
C ARG A 22 0.17 12.94 -6.26
N GLU A 23 0.88 13.78 -5.52
CA GLU A 23 1.56 13.37 -4.28
C GLU A 23 0.61 12.67 -3.31
N ASN A 24 -0.67 13.07 -3.31
CA ASN A 24 -1.71 12.43 -2.54
C ASN A 24 -1.96 10.97 -2.94
N ASP A 25 -1.98 10.66 -4.23
CA ASP A 25 -2.22 9.31 -4.74
C ASP A 25 -1.00 8.41 -4.45
N LEU A 26 0.22 8.96 -4.58
CA LEU A 26 1.44 8.29 -4.15
C LEU A 26 1.43 7.98 -2.66
N LYS A 27 1.02 8.95 -1.83
CA LYS A 27 0.92 8.78 -0.38
C LYS A 27 -0.09 7.68 -0.01
N GLN A 28 -1.27 7.67 -0.63
CA GLN A 28 -2.29 6.65 -0.38
C GLN A 28 -1.79 5.26 -0.79
N ALA A 29 -1.20 5.12 -1.97
CA ALA A 29 -0.64 3.85 -2.43
C ALA A 29 0.51 3.37 -1.51
N ALA A 30 1.38 4.28 -1.07
CA ALA A 30 2.47 3.97 -0.16
C ALA A 30 1.98 3.51 1.23
N GLN A 31 0.91 4.12 1.76
CA GLN A 31 0.26 3.68 3.01
C GLN A 31 -0.35 2.29 2.86
N GLN A 32 -1.06 2.02 1.75
CA GLN A 32 -1.62 0.69 1.49
C GLN A 32 -0.52 -0.37 1.33
N PHE A 33 0.59 -0.03 0.67
CA PHE A 33 1.75 -0.91 0.57
C PHE A 33 2.32 -1.26 1.96
N GLU A 34 2.52 -0.26 2.83
CA GLU A 34 2.99 -0.49 4.20
C GLU A 34 2.02 -1.37 5.00
N ALA A 35 0.70 -1.18 4.84
CA ALA A 35 -0.30 -2.03 5.48
C ALA A 35 -0.18 -3.50 5.03
N ILE A 36 -0.05 -3.75 3.72
CA ILE A 36 0.12 -5.11 3.17
C ILE A 36 1.43 -5.73 3.68
N PHE A 37 2.51 -4.94 3.70
CA PHE A 37 3.80 -5.39 4.21
C PHE A 37 3.71 -5.80 5.68
N LEU A 38 3.09 -4.98 6.53
CA LEU A 38 2.91 -5.27 7.96
C LEU A 38 2.07 -6.53 8.18
N ARG A 39 0.99 -6.71 7.40
CA ARG A 39 0.19 -7.95 7.44
C ARG A 39 1.03 -9.18 7.12
N ASN A 40 1.83 -9.11 6.06
CA ASN A 40 2.70 -10.23 5.69
C ASN A 40 3.76 -10.50 6.76
N MET A 41 4.37 -9.45 7.32
CA MET A 41 5.33 -9.58 8.41
C MET A 41 4.69 -10.27 9.63
N MET A 42 3.53 -9.80 10.09
CA MET A 42 2.79 -10.39 11.21
C MET A 42 2.42 -11.84 10.94
N LYS A 43 1.99 -12.16 9.72
CA LYS A 43 1.67 -13.53 9.29
C LYS A 43 2.90 -14.45 9.35
N GLU A 44 4.06 -14.00 8.87
CA GLU A 44 5.28 -14.80 8.96
C GLU A 44 5.75 -14.95 10.42
N MET A 45 5.64 -13.91 11.27
CA MET A 45 5.94 -14.04 12.70
C MET A 45 5.05 -15.08 13.39
N ARG A 46 3.74 -15.13 13.04
CA ARG A 46 2.83 -16.14 13.58
C ARG A 46 3.18 -17.55 13.11
N LYS A 47 3.46 -17.73 11.81
CA LYS A 47 3.90 -19.04 11.28
C LYS A 47 5.16 -19.55 11.97
N VAL A 48 6.10 -18.65 12.27
CA VAL A 48 7.31 -18.99 13.02
C VAL A 48 6.94 -19.44 14.43
N ASN A 49 6.06 -18.73 15.12
CA ASN A 49 5.59 -19.14 16.46
C ASN A 49 4.87 -20.50 16.44
N GLU A 50 4.10 -20.80 15.39
CA GLU A 50 3.43 -22.10 15.23
C GLU A 50 4.42 -23.27 15.13
N LEU A 51 5.64 -23.05 14.60
CA LEU A 51 6.68 -24.08 14.58
C LEU A 51 7.20 -24.44 15.97
N PHE A 52 7.13 -23.50 16.91
CA PHE A 52 7.54 -23.70 18.31
C PHE A 52 6.38 -24.12 19.21
N ASP A 53 5.15 -24.03 18.72
CA ASP A 53 3.96 -24.33 19.50
C ASP A 53 3.70 -25.84 19.55
N SER A 54 3.22 -26.32 20.69
CA SER A 54 2.91 -27.74 20.87
C SER A 54 1.67 -28.11 20.06
N LYS A 55 1.71 -29.23 19.32
CA LYS A 55 0.57 -29.69 18.48
C LYS A 55 -0.75 -29.87 19.24
N ASP A 56 -0.70 -30.00 20.56
CA ASP A 56 -1.84 -30.18 21.45
C ASP A 56 -2.34 -28.90 22.12
N ASN A 57 -1.85 -27.70 21.73
CA ASN A 57 -2.29 -26.44 22.33
C ASN A 57 -3.72 -26.08 21.86
N PRO A 58 -4.74 -26.10 22.75
CA PRO A 58 -6.12 -25.79 22.37
C PRO A 58 -6.34 -24.31 21.99
N LEU A 59 -5.39 -23.44 22.36
CA LEU A 59 -5.37 -22.04 21.95
C LEU A 59 -4.94 -21.85 20.48
N ASN A 60 -4.38 -22.90 19.86
CA ASN A 60 -3.87 -22.88 18.50
C ASN A 60 -4.88 -23.52 17.51
N SER A 61 -6.18 -23.27 17.70
CA SER A 61 -7.23 -23.76 16.81
C SER A 61 -7.42 -22.87 15.59
N ASP A 62 -7.94 -23.43 14.49
CA ASP A 62 -8.15 -22.70 13.23
C ASP A 62 -9.14 -21.54 13.36
N ALA A 63 -10.16 -21.69 14.22
CA ALA A 63 -11.09 -20.60 14.54
C ALA A 63 -10.37 -19.44 15.25
N THR A 64 -9.45 -19.74 16.17
CA THR A 64 -8.65 -18.73 16.87
C THR A 64 -7.70 -18.03 15.91
N ARG A 65 -7.01 -18.78 15.03
CA ARG A 65 -6.17 -18.22 13.95
C ARG A 65 -6.94 -17.25 13.06
N LEU A 66 -8.14 -17.62 12.64
CA LEU A 66 -8.97 -16.78 11.77
C LEU A 66 -9.32 -15.46 12.45
N MET A 67 -9.78 -15.50 13.71
CA MET A 67 -10.11 -14.30 14.49
C MET A 67 -8.88 -13.42 14.72
N GLN A 68 -7.73 -14.02 15.03
CA GLN A 68 -6.46 -13.31 15.16
C GLN A 68 -6.03 -12.64 13.86
N GLY A 69 -6.21 -13.32 12.71
CA GLY A 69 -5.93 -12.74 11.39
C GLY A 69 -6.75 -11.49 11.12
N PHE A 70 -8.06 -11.52 11.37
CA PHE A 70 -8.91 -10.34 11.20
C PHE A 70 -8.54 -9.18 12.13
N TYR A 71 -8.17 -9.49 13.37
CA TYR A 71 -7.71 -8.49 14.33
C TYR A 71 -6.43 -7.82 13.85
N ASP A 72 -5.44 -8.62 13.43
CA ASP A 72 -4.16 -8.11 12.92
C ASP A 72 -4.35 -7.30 11.65
N ASP A 73 -5.28 -7.68 10.77
CA ASP A 73 -5.55 -6.93 9.54
C ASP A 73 -6.00 -5.50 9.83
N LYS A 74 -6.83 -5.32 10.86
CA LYS A 74 -7.28 -4.00 11.32
C LYS A 74 -6.20 -3.24 12.05
N LEU A 75 -5.42 -3.94 12.88
CA LEU A 75 -4.28 -3.34 13.56
C LEU A 75 -3.24 -2.81 12.54
N CYS A 76 -2.94 -3.58 11.50
CA CYS A 76 -2.01 -3.19 10.44
C CYS A 76 -2.51 -1.98 9.64
N ASP A 77 -3.81 -1.91 9.34
CA ASP A 77 -4.41 -0.73 8.69
C ASP A 77 -4.25 0.52 9.57
N GLN A 78 -4.50 0.39 10.87
CA GLN A 78 -4.36 1.50 11.83
C GLN A 78 -2.90 1.94 11.95
N LEU A 79 -1.96 1.01 12.07
CA LEU A 79 -0.53 1.29 12.13
C LEU A 79 -0.05 2.01 10.87
N ALA A 80 -0.37 1.51 9.68
CA ALA A 80 0.02 2.15 8.42
C ALA A 80 -0.59 3.55 8.24
N SER A 81 -1.80 3.78 8.78
CA SER A 81 -2.46 5.08 8.75
C SER A 81 -1.82 6.13 9.68
N HIS A 82 -1.20 5.69 10.79
CA HIS A 82 -0.64 6.54 11.85
C HIS A 82 0.89 6.62 11.82
N ASN A 83 1.51 6.69 10.64
CA ASN A 83 2.98 6.68 10.47
C ASN A 83 3.63 5.42 11.08
N GLY A 84 3.21 4.23 10.64
CA GLY A 84 3.58 2.92 11.20
C GLY A 84 5.08 2.72 11.42
N ILE A 85 5.78 2.15 10.43
CA ILE A 85 7.23 1.89 10.53
C ILE A 85 8.06 2.84 9.65
N GLY A 86 7.40 3.66 8.83
CA GLY A 86 8.01 4.72 8.03
C GLY A 86 8.35 4.31 6.59
N ILE A 87 7.96 3.11 6.14
CA ILE A 87 8.18 2.66 4.77
C ILE A 87 7.36 3.51 3.80
N ALA A 88 6.10 3.81 4.14
CA ALA A 88 5.25 4.66 3.31
C ALA A 88 5.89 6.05 3.08
N ALA A 89 6.45 6.65 4.13
CA ALA A 89 7.15 7.93 4.05
C ALA A 89 8.42 7.85 3.17
N MET A 90 9.16 6.74 3.27
CA MET A 90 10.36 6.52 2.44
C MET A 90 10.00 6.32 0.96
N ILE A 91 8.91 5.61 0.65
CA ILE A 91 8.40 5.44 -0.72
C ILE A 91 8.03 6.80 -1.32
N VAL A 92 7.25 7.60 -0.59
CA VAL A 92 6.90 8.97 -1.01
C VAL A 92 8.18 9.79 -1.22
N LYS A 93 9.13 9.77 -0.29
CA LYS A 93 10.39 10.51 -0.41
C LYS A 93 11.20 10.14 -1.65
N GLN A 94 11.23 8.86 -2.03
CA GLN A 94 12.01 8.39 -3.19
C GLN A 94 11.29 8.60 -4.54
N LEU A 95 9.96 8.54 -4.56
CA LEU A 95 9.17 8.59 -5.78
C LEU A 95 8.52 9.95 -6.04
N SER A 96 8.43 10.82 -5.03
CA SER A 96 8.08 12.22 -5.23
C SER A 96 9.08 12.82 -6.20
N PRO A 97 8.62 13.54 -7.24
CA PRO A 97 9.52 14.24 -8.15
C PRO A 97 10.45 15.12 -7.32
N GLY A 98 11.77 14.85 -7.39
CA GLY A 98 12.76 15.71 -6.75
C GLY A 98 12.55 17.15 -7.22
N PRO A 99 12.87 18.18 -6.40
CA PRO A 99 12.77 19.56 -6.84
C PRO A 99 13.55 19.69 -8.14
N GLY A 100 12.82 19.94 -9.23
CA GLY A 100 13.38 19.99 -10.57
C GLY A 100 14.60 20.89 -10.58
N LYS A 101 15.72 20.34 -11.05
CA LYS A 101 16.78 21.14 -11.65
C LYS A 101 16.51 21.20 -13.14
#